data_AF-A0A7D9IME3-F1
#
_entry.id   AF-A0A7D9IME3-F1
#
_cell.length_a   1.000
_cell.length_b   1.000
_cell.length_c   1.000
_cell.angle_alpha   90.00
_cell.angle_beta   90.00
_cell.angle_gamma   90.00
#
_symmetry.space_group_name_H-M   'P 1'
#
loop_
_entity.id
_entity.type
_entity.pdbx_description
1 polymer ?
#
loop_
_entity_poly.entity_id
_entity_poly.type
_entity_poly.pdbx_seq_one_letter_code
_entity_poly.pdbx_strand_id
1 'polypeptide(L)'
;QLKPCAVIVEEAAEIIEGQLVSVLPPTIQHLVMLGDQEQLKPRVDCYKLAIEKNLDCSMFERLINNKMPFKQLGQQCRMRDDIADVLRSLNIYKDLKTNNEKTCNNEPPDCIGRSLYFVKHTAPEARMTGSSSLCNHKEIRLILDVAVYLIKNGYPPVDVTVLCPYRGQVDKMKFAFKIKSSDPSEEYFIKLRDINITTVDSFQGEESNVILLSLVRSNRDEKIGFFGRRNRICVAISRARCALYIFGNGSVYSSSQNWKKIIKFLEDKGLVGWTFPFKEESDGITTVKDEEPFSDTTKLSHAELTRLGGRIVPKWKEIAGYANLDVGEVENVDRNNVKYLEPKEKASQILAMISNKHDFSRKELGSHLDEAKLCSLVDLVLKGTLRHPPDDDAGSSITSPNESIES
;
A
#
# COMPACT_ATOMS: atom_id res chain seq x y z
N GLN A 1 1.98 51.58 -13.22
CA GLN A 1 2.99 50.66 -12.64
C GLN A 1 2.69 50.53 -11.16
N LEU A 2 2.52 49.30 -10.65
CA LEU A 2 2.32 49.08 -9.21
C LEU A 2 3.60 49.48 -8.47
N LYS A 3 3.47 50.25 -7.39
CA LYS A 3 4.58 50.76 -6.55
C LYS A 3 4.41 50.29 -5.10
N PRO A 4 4.42 48.97 -4.85
CA PRO A 4 4.24 48.46 -3.51
C PRO A 4 5.39 48.92 -2.61
N CYS A 5 5.06 49.31 -1.38
CA CYS A 5 6.04 49.57 -0.32
C CYS A 5 6.32 48.31 0.51
N ALA A 6 5.44 47.30 0.47
CA ALA A 6 5.59 46.03 1.16
C ALA A 6 5.34 44.85 0.21
N VAL A 7 6.14 43.81 0.32
CA VAL A 7 5.98 42.54 -0.41
C VAL A 7 6.08 41.38 0.56
N ILE A 8 5.15 40.44 0.44
CA ILE A 8 5.15 39.16 1.14
C ILE A 8 5.42 38.07 0.09
N VAL A 9 6.37 37.19 0.39
CA VAL A 9 6.77 36.08 -0.46
C VAL A 9 6.50 34.79 0.30
N GLU A 10 5.54 34.02 -0.17
CA GLU A 10 5.28 32.66 0.32
C GLU A 10 6.16 31.65 -0.41
N GLU A 11 6.49 30.54 0.27
CA GLU A 11 7.43 29.51 -0.20
C GLU A 11 8.77 30.07 -0.70
N ALA A 12 9.27 31.11 -0.03
CA ALA A 12 10.49 31.81 -0.41
C ALA A 12 11.74 30.90 -0.45
N ALA A 13 11.70 29.76 0.26
CA ALA A 13 12.74 28.76 0.24
C ALA A 13 12.88 28.04 -1.11
N GLU A 14 11.81 27.99 -1.93
CA GLU A 14 11.78 27.34 -3.24
C GLU A 14 12.07 28.27 -4.42
N ILE A 15 12.18 29.58 -4.18
CA ILE A 15 12.38 30.54 -5.25
C ILE A 15 13.87 30.74 -5.51
N ILE A 16 14.27 30.65 -6.78
CA ILE A 16 15.64 30.97 -7.20
C ILE A 16 15.88 32.45 -6.89
N GLU A 17 16.97 32.76 -6.19
CA GLU A 17 17.27 34.12 -5.75
C GLU A 17 17.19 35.16 -6.88
N GLY A 18 17.78 34.87 -8.04
CA GLY A 18 17.76 35.79 -9.18
C GLY A 18 16.34 36.06 -9.71
N GLN A 19 15.41 35.10 -9.59
CA GLN A 19 14.01 35.29 -9.95
C GLN A 19 13.30 36.17 -8.93
N LEU A 20 13.59 36.00 -7.64
CA LEU A 20 13.03 36.89 -6.62
C LEU A 20 13.51 38.32 -6.81
N VAL A 21 14.82 38.54 -6.99
CA VAL A 21 15.39 39.89 -7.14
C VAL A 21 14.83 40.62 -8.36
N SER A 22 14.53 39.92 -9.46
CA SER A 22 14.01 40.54 -10.68
C SER A 22 12.58 41.08 -10.55
N VAL A 23 11.79 40.57 -9.59
CA VAL A 23 10.40 41.00 -9.37
C VAL A 23 10.24 42.00 -8.23
N LEU A 24 11.30 42.29 -7.46
CA LEU A 24 11.27 43.26 -6.36
C LEU A 24 11.42 44.70 -6.92
N PRO A 25 10.37 45.55 -6.88
CA PRO A 25 10.50 46.93 -7.34
C PRO A 25 11.38 47.78 -6.41
N PRO A 26 12.03 48.84 -6.93
CA PRO A 26 12.87 49.73 -6.14
C PRO A 26 12.10 50.56 -5.10
N THR A 27 10.76 50.46 -5.09
CA THR A 27 9.88 51.14 -4.12
C THR A 27 9.69 50.37 -2.82
N ILE A 28 10.16 49.12 -2.75
CA ILE A 28 10.00 48.28 -1.55
C ILE A 28 10.75 48.90 -0.37
N GLN A 29 10.04 48.96 0.76
CA GLN A 29 10.58 49.32 2.07
C GLN A 29 10.51 48.13 3.04
N HIS A 30 9.61 47.17 2.81
CA HIS A 30 9.43 46.00 3.66
C HIS A 30 9.30 44.73 2.82
N LEU A 31 10.18 43.75 3.06
CA LEU A 31 10.12 42.42 2.46
C LEU A 31 9.91 41.38 3.57
N VAL A 32 8.81 40.63 3.48
CA VAL A 32 8.51 39.49 4.36
C VAL A 32 8.66 38.22 3.55
N MET A 33 9.46 37.28 4.04
CA MET A 33 9.65 35.97 3.40
C MET A 33 9.19 34.88 4.34
N LEU A 34 8.25 34.08 3.88
CA LEU A 34 7.73 32.90 4.55
C LEU A 34 8.23 31.69 3.78
N GLY A 35 8.80 30.71 4.47
CA GLY A 35 9.35 29.52 3.83
C GLY A 35 10.02 28.60 4.83
N ASP A 36 10.52 27.48 4.33
CA ASP A 36 11.15 26.44 5.14
C ASP A 36 12.39 25.88 4.43
N GLN A 37 13.57 26.20 4.97
CA GLN A 37 14.86 25.76 4.41
C GLN A 37 15.10 24.24 4.52
N GLU A 38 14.33 23.52 5.34
CA GLU A 38 14.40 22.06 5.46
C GLU A 38 13.48 21.34 4.45
N GLN A 39 12.59 22.04 3.74
CA GLN A 39 11.74 21.51 2.66
C GLN A 39 12.39 21.71 1.28
N LEU A 40 11.64 21.65 0.16
CA LEU A 40 12.27 21.64 -1.16
C LEU A 40 13.07 22.93 -1.43
N LYS A 41 14.13 22.74 -2.20
CA LYS A 41 15.00 23.81 -2.71
C LYS A 41 14.54 24.22 -4.11
N PRO A 42 14.95 25.41 -4.58
CA PRO A 42 14.67 25.85 -5.93
C PRO A 42 15.10 24.82 -6.98
N ARG A 43 14.23 24.57 -7.95
CA ARG A 43 14.50 23.62 -9.02
C ARG A 43 15.44 24.24 -10.06
N VAL A 44 16.65 23.69 -10.14
CA VAL A 44 17.64 24.03 -11.16
C VAL A 44 17.92 22.80 -12.02
N ASP A 45 17.56 22.86 -13.30
CA ASP A 45 17.65 21.69 -14.20
C ASP A 45 19.11 21.27 -14.48
N CYS A 46 20.04 22.23 -14.48
CA CYS A 46 21.46 21.94 -14.66
C CYS A 46 22.10 21.55 -13.32
N TYR A 47 22.44 20.27 -13.17
CA TYR A 47 23.09 19.75 -11.96
C TYR A 47 24.35 20.53 -11.56
N LYS A 48 25.20 20.89 -12.53
CA LYS A 48 26.44 21.65 -12.26
C LYS A 48 26.12 23.02 -11.68
N LEU A 49 25.12 23.70 -12.22
CA LEU A 49 24.71 25.01 -11.68
C LEU A 49 24.06 24.87 -10.31
N ALA A 50 23.21 23.86 -10.12
CA ALA A 50 22.56 23.59 -8.84
C ALA A 50 23.60 23.36 -7.74
N ILE A 51 24.43 22.32 -7.90
CA ILE A 51 25.28 21.79 -6.83
C ILE A 51 26.68 22.41 -6.81
N GLU A 52 27.33 22.58 -7.96
CA GLU A 52 28.72 23.09 -7.99
C GLU A 52 28.78 24.61 -7.88
N LYS A 53 27.69 25.30 -8.21
CA LYS A 53 27.56 26.76 -8.13
C LYS A 53 26.54 27.25 -7.10
N ASN A 54 25.91 26.34 -6.35
CA ASN A 54 24.90 26.64 -5.31
C ASN A 54 23.74 27.49 -5.83
N LEU A 55 23.34 27.32 -7.09
CA LEU A 55 22.21 28.06 -7.66
C LEU A 55 20.86 27.58 -7.10
N ASP A 56 20.84 26.42 -6.45
CA ASP A 56 19.70 25.89 -5.68
C ASP A 56 19.66 26.39 -4.23
N CYS A 57 20.42 27.44 -3.90
CA CYS A 57 20.30 28.18 -2.65
C CYS A 57 19.36 29.38 -2.86
N SER A 58 18.22 29.40 -2.19
CA SER A 58 17.30 30.53 -2.25
C SER A 58 17.83 31.73 -1.46
N MET A 59 17.30 32.93 -1.75
CA MET A 59 17.60 34.12 -0.95
C MET A 59 17.27 33.90 0.53
N PHE A 60 16.15 33.21 0.81
CA PHE A 60 15.70 32.85 2.14
C PHE A 60 16.73 32.00 2.89
N GLU A 61 17.15 30.89 2.28
CA GLU A 61 18.17 30.00 2.86
C GLU A 61 19.51 30.74 3.06
N ARG A 62 19.92 31.54 2.07
CA ARG A 62 21.18 32.30 2.16
C ARG A 62 21.19 33.29 3.33
N LEU A 63 20.08 34.01 3.56
CA LEU A 63 19.97 34.95 4.68
C LEU A 63 20.03 34.24 6.04
N ILE A 64 19.39 33.07 6.17
CA ILE A 64 19.48 32.22 7.37
C ILE A 64 20.91 31.74 7.59
N ASN A 65 21.59 31.26 6.53
CA ASN A 65 22.97 30.82 6.59
C ASN A 65 23.92 31.95 7.03
N ASN A 66 23.64 33.18 6.61
CA ASN A 66 24.33 34.40 7.04
C ASN A 66 23.88 34.93 8.41
N LYS A 67 23.17 34.13 9.20
CA LYS A 67 22.76 34.43 10.58
C LYS A 67 21.83 35.64 10.70
N MET A 68 21.06 35.94 9.64
CA MET A 68 19.99 36.92 9.75
C MET A 68 18.96 36.43 10.78
N PRO A 69 18.51 37.28 11.71
CA PRO A 69 17.49 36.90 12.67
C PRO A 69 16.20 36.49 11.96
N PHE A 70 15.66 35.33 12.31
CA PHE A 70 14.37 34.85 11.84
C PHE A 70 13.54 34.32 13.00
N LYS A 71 12.25 34.08 12.75
CA LYS A 71 11.33 33.46 13.70
C LYS A 71 10.83 32.15 13.10
N GLN A 72 11.01 31.06 13.85
CA GLN A 72 10.45 29.76 13.51
C GLN A 72 9.15 29.54 14.29
N LEU A 73 8.10 29.10 13.59
CA LEU A 73 6.89 28.63 14.24
C LEU A 73 7.17 27.25 14.87
N GLY A 74 6.95 27.14 16.19
CA GLY A 74 7.34 25.96 16.97
C GLY A 74 6.25 24.91 17.19
N GLN A 75 5.03 25.15 16.69
CA GLN A 75 3.89 24.23 16.84
C GLN A 75 3.35 23.79 15.48
N GLN A 76 3.14 22.48 15.31
CA GLN A 76 2.51 21.89 14.12
C GLN A 76 1.07 21.46 14.44
N CYS A 77 0.17 21.64 13.47
CA CYS A 77 -1.27 21.39 13.62
C CYS A 77 -1.81 20.36 12.60
N ARG A 78 -0.93 19.65 11.88
CA ARG A 78 -1.30 18.78 10.76
C ARG A 78 -1.23 17.31 11.11
N MET A 79 -0.05 16.84 11.50
CA MET A 79 0.26 15.42 11.64
C MET A 79 -0.10 14.94 13.05
N ARG A 80 -0.42 13.66 13.19
CA ARG A 80 -0.31 12.99 14.50
C ARG A 80 1.13 13.09 15.06
N ASP A 81 1.24 13.04 16.39
CA ASP A 81 2.52 13.18 17.08
C ASP A 81 3.53 12.06 16.75
N ASP A 82 3.04 10.85 16.52
CA ASP A 82 3.84 9.69 16.12
C ASP A 82 4.44 9.83 14.71
N ILE A 83 3.72 10.44 13.77
CA ILE A 83 4.24 10.80 12.43
C ILE A 83 5.29 11.93 12.57
N ALA A 84 5.00 12.95 13.39
CA ALA A 84 5.94 14.04 13.65
C ALA A 84 7.23 13.56 14.36
N ASP A 85 7.16 12.50 15.18
CA ASP A 85 8.33 11.86 15.79
C ASP A 85 9.33 11.38 14.75
N VAL A 86 8.88 10.94 13.57
CA VAL A 86 9.80 10.49 12.51
C VAL A 86 10.69 11.65 12.07
N LEU A 87 10.15 12.86 11.91
CA LEU A 87 10.92 14.06 11.56
C LEU A 87 11.84 14.51 12.72
N ARG A 88 11.37 14.41 13.97
CA ARG A 88 12.17 14.67 15.17
C ARG A 88 13.35 13.71 15.29
N SER A 89 13.14 12.42 15.00
CA SER A 89 14.19 11.38 15.01
C SER A 89 15.31 11.65 14.00
N LEU A 90 14.97 12.34 12.90
CA LEU A 90 15.92 12.78 11.88
C LEU A 90 16.61 14.10 12.23
N ASN A 91 16.23 14.75 13.33
CA ASN A 91 16.68 16.08 13.74
C ASN A 91 16.31 17.17 12.73
N ILE A 92 15.25 16.98 11.92
CA ILE A 92 14.79 17.98 10.92
C ILE A 92 14.14 19.13 11.68
N TYR A 93 13.19 18.80 12.55
CA TYR A 93 12.56 19.77 13.45
C TYR A 93 12.59 19.25 14.88
N LYS A 94 13.77 19.33 15.52
CA LYS A 94 14.02 18.75 16.84
C LYS A 94 13.03 19.26 17.92
N ASP A 95 12.74 20.56 17.89
CA ASP A 95 11.95 21.24 18.92
C ASP A 95 10.49 21.49 18.50
N LEU A 96 10.05 20.91 17.38
CA LEU A 96 8.69 21.06 16.88
C LEU A 96 7.72 20.31 17.79
N LYS A 97 6.74 21.04 18.33
CA LYS A 97 5.71 20.51 19.21
C LYS A 97 4.43 20.24 18.44
N THR A 98 3.78 19.13 18.73
CA THR A 98 2.43 18.86 18.21
C THR A 98 1.40 19.65 19.00
N ASN A 99 0.54 20.36 18.28
CA ASN A 99 -0.67 20.94 18.86
C ASN A 99 -1.73 19.84 18.97
N ASN A 100 -1.80 19.20 20.14
CA ASN A 100 -2.72 18.10 20.39
C ASN A 100 -4.20 18.52 20.27
N GLU A 101 -4.56 19.77 20.56
CA GLU A 101 -5.94 20.25 20.41
C GLU A 101 -6.39 20.30 18.95
N LYS A 102 -5.46 20.58 18.03
CA LYS A 102 -5.75 20.63 16.59
C LYS A 102 -5.62 19.27 15.90
N THR A 103 -4.94 18.32 16.52
CA THR A 103 -4.62 17.00 15.94
C THR A 103 -5.35 15.85 16.63
N CYS A 104 -6.16 16.13 17.66
CA CYS A 104 -6.88 15.12 18.45
C CYS A 104 -7.83 14.24 17.63
N ASN A 105 -8.37 14.74 16.52
CA ASN A 105 -9.29 14.00 15.66
C ASN A 105 -8.59 13.29 14.50
N ASN A 106 -7.26 13.39 14.39
CA ASN A 106 -6.52 12.72 13.32
C ASN A 106 -6.30 11.25 13.69
N GLU A 107 -7.35 10.44 13.67
CA GLU A 107 -7.25 9.01 14.00
C GLU A 107 -6.79 8.17 12.80
N PRO A 108 -5.96 7.13 13.02
CA PRO A 108 -5.59 6.23 11.94
C PRO A 108 -6.82 5.50 11.40
N PRO A 109 -6.80 5.04 10.15
CA PRO A 109 -7.88 4.21 9.62
C PRO A 109 -8.19 3.04 10.54
N ASP A 110 -9.41 2.97 11.05
CA ASP A 110 -9.91 1.97 11.98
C ASP A 110 -9.67 0.55 11.49
N CYS A 111 -9.83 0.29 10.19
CA CYS A 111 -9.59 -1.01 9.54
C CYS A 111 -8.10 -1.42 9.49
N ILE A 112 -7.19 -0.55 9.93
CA ILE A 112 -5.74 -0.83 10.01
C ILE A 112 -5.27 -0.67 11.47
N GLY A 113 -5.79 0.32 12.19
CA GLY A 113 -5.48 0.61 13.59
C GLY A 113 -4.05 1.06 13.86
N ARG A 114 -3.33 1.51 12.82
CA ARG A 114 -1.96 2.03 12.94
C ARG A 114 -1.82 3.26 12.07
N SER A 115 -1.21 4.30 12.59
CA SER A 115 -0.90 5.55 11.86
C SER A 115 0.37 5.43 11.01
N LEU A 116 1.26 4.49 11.36
CA LEU A 116 2.55 4.33 10.71
C LEU A 116 2.82 2.86 10.44
N TYR A 117 3.25 2.55 9.23
CA TYR A 117 3.75 1.21 8.92
C TYR A 117 4.67 1.21 7.70
N PHE A 118 5.74 0.41 7.75
CA PHE A 118 6.63 0.16 6.62
C PHE A 118 6.48 -1.27 6.12
N VAL A 119 6.02 -1.44 4.88
CA VAL A 119 6.00 -2.73 4.18
C VAL A 119 7.31 -2.95 3.44
N LYS A 120 8.07 -3.94 3.90
CA LYS A 120 9.30 -4.41 3.27
C LYS A 120 9.01 -5.33 2.10
N HIS A 121 9.79 -5.17 1.03
CA HIS A 121 9.92 -6.16 -0.04
C HIS A 121 11.34 -6.13 -0.61
N THR A 122 11.69 -7.13 -1.43
CA THR A 122 12.98 -7.18 -2.15
C THR A 122 12.82 -7.14 -3.66
N ALA A 123 11.59 -6.97 -4.15
CA ALA A 123 11.28 -6.95 -5.58
C ALA A 123 12.08 -5.86 -6.32
N PRO A 124 12.73 -6.18 -7.44
CA PRO A 124 13.62 -5.26 -8.15
C PRO A 124 12.87 -4.11 -8.84
N GLU A 125 13.54 -2.97 -9.00
CA GLU A 125 13.07 -1.88 -9.85
C GLU A 125 13.18 -2.25 -11.34
N ALA A 126 12.29 -1.67 -12.15
CA ALA A 126 12.32 -1.77 -13.60
C ALA A 126 12.52 -0.38 -14.23
N ARG A 127 13.20 -0.34 -15.39
CA ARG A 127 13.27 0.87 -16.23
C ARG A 127 12.11 0.88 -17.20
N MET A 128 11.55 2.06 -17.44
CA MET A 128 10.52 2.22 -18.46
C MET A 128 11.11 2.21 -19.88
N THR A 129 10.46 1.52 -20.80
CA THR A 129 10.84 1.55 -22.21
C THR A 129 10.74 2.98 -22.75
N GLY A 130 11.84 3.50 -23.31
CA GLY A 130 11.89 4.86 -23.87
C GLY A 130 11.99 6.00 -22.83
N SER A 131 12.17 5.70 -21.54
CA SER A 131 12.34 6.71 -20.48
C SER A 131 13.43 6.31 -19.49
N SER A 132 14.13 7.29 -18.93
CA SER A 132 15.08 7.07 -17.83
C SER A 132 14.39 6.90 -16.47
N SER A 133 13.06 7.02 -16.40
CA SER A 133 12.31 6.86 -15.16
C SER A 133 12.19 5.39 -14.74
N LEU A 134 12.07 5.20 -13.44
CA LEU A 134 12.00 3.91 -12.77
C LEU A 134 10.58 3.62 -12.28
N CYS A 135 10.24 2.35 -12.17
CA CYS A 135 9.03 1.86 -11.52
C CYS A 135 9.29 0.58 -10.71
N ASN A 136 8.41 0.27 -9.77
CA ASN A 136 8.39 -0.96 -9.01
C ASN A 136 6.98 -1.55 -9.02
N HIS A 137 6.80 -2.64 -9.77
CA HIS A 137 5.50 -3.29 -9.95
C HIS A 137 4.96 -3.92 -8.66
N LYS A 138 5.83 -4.38 -7.76
CA LYS A 138 5.39 -4.95 -6.48
C LYS A 138 4.81 -3.87 -5.57
N GLU A 139 5.45 -2.72 -5.50
CA GLU A 139 4.93 -1.57 -4.75
C GLU A 139 3.59 -1.10 -5.31
N ILE A 140 3.42 -1.06 -6.64
CA ILE A 140 2.14 -0.71 -7.29
C ILE A 140 1.03 -1.65 -6.84
N ARG A 141 1.27 -2.97 -6.86
CA ARG A 141 0.28 -3.96 -6.43
C ARG A 141 -0.08 -3.80 -4.95
N LEU A 142 0.92 -3.74 -4.07
CA LEU A 142 0.72 -3.56 -2.63
C LEU A 142 -0.07 -2.29 -2.30
N ILE A 143 0.25 -1.17 -2.96
CA ILE A 143 -0.44 0.10 -2.75
C ILE A 143 -1.88 0.04 -3.26
N LEU A 144 -2.11 -0.59 -4.42
CA LEU A 144 -3.45 -0.78 -4.94
C LEU A 144 -4.30 -1.66 -4.00
N ASP A 145 -3.74 -2.74 -3.46
CA ASP A 145 -4.42 -3.61 -2.49
C ASP A 145 -4.84 -2.83 -1.23
N VAL A 146 -3.94 -1.99 -0.70
CA VAL A 146 -4.22 -1.16 0.47
C VAL A 146 -5.26 -0.09 0.15
N ALA A 147 -5.17 0.56 -1.02
CA ALA A 147 -6.15 1.54 -1.46
C ALA A 147 -7.54 0.89 -1.61
N VAL A 148 -7.63 -0.26 -2.28
CA VAL A 148 -8.85 -1.07 -2.40
C VAL A 148 -9.44 -1.36 -1.04
N TYR A 149 -8.63 -1.83 -0.10
CA TYR A 149 -9.09 -2.16 1.25
C TYR A 149 -9.61 -0.94 2.02
N LEU A 150 -8.94 0.22 1.92
CA LEU A 150 -9.42 1.47 2.51
C LEU A 150 -10.78 1.88 1.94
N ILE A 151 -10.91 1.88 0.61
CA ILE A 151 -12.16 2.28 -0.06
C ILE A 151 -13.30 1.30 0.24
N LYS A 152 -13.01 -0.01 0.29
CA LYS A 152 -13.96 -1.06 0.71
C LYS A 152 -14.49 -0.79 2.12
N ASN A 153 -13.63 -0.34 3.03
CA ASN A 153 -13.97 -0.01 4.42
C ASN A 153 -14.54 1.41 4.60
N GLY A 154 -15.00 2.07 3.52
CA GLY A 154 -15.74 3.33 3.59
C GLY A 154 -14.88 4.58 3.72
N TYR A 155 -13.55 4.49 3.58
CA TYR A 155 -12.70 5.68 3.59
C TYR A 155 -12.89 6.48 2.30
N PRO A 156 -13.09 7.82 2.38
CA PRO A 156 -13.25 8.65 1.19
C PRO A 156 -11.99 8.61 0.30
N PRO A 157 -12.12 8.45 -1.02
CA PRO A 157 -10.97 8.49 -1.94
C PRO A 157 -10.14 9.77 -1.86
N VAL A 158 -10.83 10.90 -1.65
CA VAL A 158 -10.21 12.23 -1.52
C VAL A 158 -9.29 12.36 -0.30
N ASP A 159 -9.50 11.50 0.70
CA ASP A 159 -8.70 11.44 1.93
C ASP A 159 -7.45 10.58 1.77
N VAL A 160 -7.29 9.90 0.62
CA VAL A 160 -6.16 9.01 0.33
C VAL A 160 -5.35 9.59 -0.82
N THR A 161 -4.04 9.73 -0.60
CA THR A 161 -3.10 10.15 -1.65
C THR A 161 -1.93 9.17 -1.75
N VAL A 162 -1.60 8.78 -2.98
CA VAL A 162 -0.41 8.00 -3.30
C VAL A 162 0.71 8.94 -3.72
N LEU A 163 1.85 8.88 -3.01
CA LEU A 163 3.05 9.65 -3.30
C LEU A 163 4.18 8.75 -3.79
N CYS A 164 4.88 9.21 -4.83
CA CYS A 164 6.05 8.54 -5.37
C CYS A 164 7.14 9.56 -5.73
N PRO A 165 8.44 9.22 -5.66
CA PRO A 165 9.49 10.11 -6.17
C PRO A 165 9.53 10.15 -7.70
N TYR A 166 9.23 9.04 -8.38
CA TYR A 166 9.47 8.88 -9.81
C TYR A 166 8.20 9.03 -10.64
N ARG A 167 8.26 9.85 -11.70
CA ARG A 167 7.12 10.08 -12.62
C ARG A 167 6.65 8.79 -13.29
N GLY A 168 7.58 7.91 -13.66
CA GLY A 168 7.26 6.62 -14.24
C GLY A 168 6.47 5.68 -13.32
N GLN A 169 6.74 5.75 -12.01
CA GLN A 169 5.93 5.05 -11.01
C GLN A 169 4.52 5.65 -10.96
N VAL A 170 4.39 6.98 -10.96
CA VAL A 170 3.09 7.68 -10.98
C VAL A 170 2.27 7.27 -12.19
N ASP A 171 2.85 7.27 -13.39
CA ASP A 171 2.12 6.96 -14.62
C ASP A 171 1.64 5.49 -14.63
N LYS A 172 2.49 4.55 -14.18
CA LYS A 172 2.12 3.13 -14.05
C LYS A 172 1.09 2.88 -12.94
N MET A 173 1.21 3.59 -11.82
CA MET A 173 0.23 3.53 -10.72
C MET A 173 -1.13 4.04 -11.18
N LYS A 174 -1.19 5.20 -11.84
CA LYS A 174 -2.42 5.74 -12.44
C LYS A 174 -3.07 4.78 -13.41
N PHE A 175 -2.27 4.12 -14.25
CA PHE A 175 -2.77 3.09 -15.16
C PHE A 175 -3.37 1.91 -14.40
N ALA A 176 -2.69 1.37 -13.39
CA ALA A 176 -3.20 0.27 -12.57
C ALA A 176 -4.51 0.63 -11.85
N PHE A 177 -4.59 1.82 -11.25
CA PHE A 177 -5.81 2.31 -10.60
C PHE A 177 -6.95 2.50 -11.59
N LYS A 178 -6.66 3.00 -12.81
CA LYS A 178 -7.66 3.14 -13.88
C LYS A 178 -8.22 1.79 -14.33
N ILE A 179 -7.36 0.80 -14.52
CA ILE A 179 -7.81 -0.56 -14.85
C ILE A 179 -8.69 -1.11 -13.74
N LYS A 180 -8.24 -1.01 -12.48
CA LYS A 180 -9.02 -1.53 -11.35
C LYS A 180 -10.33 -0.78 -11.13
N SER A 181 -10.38 0.52 -11.35
CA SER A 181 -11.63 1.30 -11.24
C SER A 181 -12.62 1.09 -12.37
N SER A 182 -12.20 0.42 -13.45
CA SER A 182 -13.07 0.05 -14.58
C SER A 182 -13.60 -1.37 -14.45
N ASP A 183 -13.19 -2.11 -13.42
CA ASP A 183 -13.66 -3.45 -13.08
C ASP A 183 -15.07 -3.34 -12.47
N PRO A 184 -16.11 -3.91 -13.11
CA PRO A 184 -17.49 -3.82 -12.64
C PRO A 184 -17.84 -4.85 -11.56
N SER A 185 -16.90 -5.71 -11.15
CA SER A 185 -17.17 -6.78 -10.17
C SER A 185 -17.53 -6.27 -8.78
N GLU A 186 -17.03 -5.09 -8.39
CA GLU A 186 -17.30 -4.48 -7.08
C GLU A 186 -17.60 -2.99 -7.27
N GLU A 187 -18.72 -2.52 -6.72
CA GLU A 187 -19.18 -1.13 -6.89
C GLU A 187 -18.14 -0.12 -6.38
N TYR A 188 -17.47 -0.42 -5.28
CA TYR A 188 -16.52 0.50 -4.65
C TYR A 188 -15.23 0.69 -5.46
N PHE A 189 -14.93 -0.16 -6.46
CA PHE A 189 -13.76 0.04 -7.32
C PHE A 189 -13.84 1.34 -8.13
N ILE A 190 -15.03 1.78 -8.55
CA ILE A 190 -15.17 3.02 -9.33
C ILE A 190 -14.57 4.23 -8.61
N LYS A 191 -14.65 4.23 -7.27
CA LYS A 191 -14.17 5.30 -6.39
C LYS A 191 -12.64 5.41 -6.36
N LEU A 192 -11.91 4.36 -6.75
CA LEU A 192 -10.44 4.40 -6.84
C LEU A 192 -9.92 5.43 -7.84
N ARG A 193 -10.74 5.83 -8.83
CA ARG A 193 -10.37 6.85 -9.83
C ARG A 193 -10.18 8.25 -9.21
N ASP A 194 -10.77 8.48 -8.04
CA ASP A 194 -10.77 9.76 -7.34
C ASP A 194 -9.60 9.86 -6.33
N ILE A 195 -8.81 8.80 -6.17
CA ILE A 195 -7.58 8.82 -5.36
C ILE A 195 -6.51 9.66 -6.07
N ASN A 196 -5.94 10.62 -5.34
CA ASN A 196 -4.86 11.43 -5.89
C ASN A 196 -3.55 10.62 -5.97
N ILE A 197 -2.92 10.63 -7.13
CA ILE A 197 -1.64 9.94 -7.38
C ILE A 197 -0.69 10.96 -8.00
N THR A 198 0.38 11.31 -7.28
CA THR A 198 1.30 12.37 -7.72
C THR A 198 2.72 12.17 -7.22
N THR A 199 3.64 12.99 -7.71
CA THR A 199 5.01 13.00 -7.22
C THR A 199 5.14 13.78 -5.92
N VAL A 200 6.08 13.40 -5.05
CA VAL A 200 6.37 14.11 -3.80
C VAL A 200 6.60 15.60 -4.05
N ASP A 201 7.42 15.94 -5.06
CA ASP A 201 7.74 17.32 -5.41
C ASP A 201 6.51 18.13 -5.87
N SER A 202 5.47 17.47 -6.41
CA SER A 202 4.23 18.12 -6.87
C SER A 202 3.14 18.18 -5.81
N PHE A 203 3.38 17.62 -4.62
CA PHE A 203 2.45 17.61 -3.49
C PHE A 203 2.95 18.49 -2.34
N GLN A 204 3.87 19.40 -2.63
CA GLN A 204 4.31 20.39 -1.65
C GLN A 204 3.17 21.39 -1.38
N GLY A 205 3.09 21.87 -0.14
CA GLY A 205 1.97 22.71 0.33
C GLY A 205 0.70 21.92 0.63
N GLU A 206 0.49 20.80 -0.04
CA GLU A 206 -0.70 19.94 0.13
C GLU A 206 -0.59 19.00 1.34
N GLU A 207 -1.74 18.44 1.73
CA GLU A 207 -1.88 17.44 2.79
C GLU A 207 -2.99 16.43 2.47
N SER A 208 -2.94 15.24 3.10
CA SER A 208 -3.99 14.22 2.96
C SER A 208 -4.12 13.44 4.27
N ASN A 209 -5.30 12.87 4.54
CA ASN A 209 -5.52 12.09 5.75
C ASN A 209 -4.66 10.83 5.75
N VAL A 210 -4.59 10.13 4.62
CA VAL A 210 -3.80 8.90 4.45
C VAL A 210 -2.84 9.07 3.29
N ILE A 211 -1.54 8.89 3.55
CA ILE A 211 -0.49 8.86 2.54
C ILE A 211 0.00 7.43 2.32
N LEU A 212 -0.05 6.96 1.07
CA LEU A 212 0.58 5.74 0.60
C LEU A 212 1.88 6.12 -0.14
N LEU A 213 3.03 5.93 0.50
CA LEU A 213 4.33 6.35 -0.02
C LEU A 213 5.08 5.17 -0.66
N SER A 214 5.23 5.22 -1.98
CA SER A 214 6.09 4.30 -2.77
C SER A 214 7.53 4.82 -2.80
N LEU A 215 8.50 3.99 -2.44
CA LEU A 215 9.93 4.34 -2.48
C LEU A 215 10.57 4.02 -3.84
N VAL A 216 10.09 2.99 -4.53
CA VAL A 216 10.48 2.54 -5.88
C VAL A 216 11.86 1.86 -5.95
N ARG A 217 12.90 2.45 -5.36
CA ARG A 217 14.27 2.01 -5.60
C ARG A 217 14.56 0.66 -4.96
N SER A 218 15.08 -0.26 -5.78
CA SER A 218 15.40 -1.62 -5.40
C SER A 218 16.39 -2.19 -6.42
N ASN A 219 17.69 -1.98 -6.19
CA ASN A 219 18.77 -2.34 -7.10
C ASN A 219 19.99 -2.87 -6.34
N ARG A 220 20.84 -3.62 -7.03
CA ARG A 220 22.05 -4.26 -6.47
C ARG A 220 23.14 -3.26 -6.06
N ASP A 221 23.13 -2.07 -6.66
CA ASP A 221 24.09 -1.00 -6.37
C ASP A 221 23.73 -0.22 -5.09
N GLU A 222 22.61 -0.56 -4.43
CA GLU A 222 22.07 0.13 -3.24
C GLU A 222 21.89 1.65 -3.42
N LYS A 223 21.68 2.08 -4.66
CA LYS A 223 21.49 3.49 -5.01
C LYS A 223 20.03 3.87 -4.89
N ILE A 224 19.71 4.83 -4.02
CA ILE A 224 18.35 5.38 -3.88
C ILE A 224 18.13 6.70 -4.64
N GLY A 225 19.16 7.22 -5.29
CA GLY A 225 19.07 8.46 -6.08
C GLY A 225 18.66 9.67 -5.25
N PHE A 226 17.88 10.58 -5.85
CA PHE A 226 17.54 11.87 -5.24
C PHE A 226 16.61 11.77 -4.02
N PHE A 227 15.96 10.62 -3.80
CA PHE A 227 15.06 10.42 -2.66
C PHE A 227 15.80 10.10 -1.34
N GLY A 228 17.13 10.06 -1.38
CA GLY A 228 17.96 10.10 -0.17
C GLY A 228 18.14 11.50 0.42
N ARG A 229 17.77 12.55 -0.32
CA ARG A 229 17.91 13.94 0.14
C ARG A 229 16.91 14.23 1.26
N ARG A 230 17.43 14.82 2.34
CA ARG A 230 16.69 15.17 3.55
C ARG A 230 15.41 15.97 3.26
N ASN A 231 15.51 16.95 2.35
CA ASN A 231 14.40 17.83 1.97
C ASN A 231 13.18 17.08 1.44
N ARG A 232 13.40 16.07 0.58
CA ARG A 232 12.30 15.26 0.02
C ARG A 232 11.72 14.26 1.00
N ILE A 233 12.56 13.73 1.89
CA ILE A 233 12.11 12.90 3.01
C ILE A 233 11.21 13.73 3.92
N CYS A 234 11.62 14.97 4.24
CA CYS A 234 10.83 15.91 5.03
C CYS A 234 9.45 16.14 4.41
N VAL A 235 9.41 16.51 3.12
CA VAL A 235 8.15 16.72 2.42
C VAL A 235 7.31 15.46 2.45
N ALA A 236 7.82 14.32 1.99
CA ALA A 236 7.05 13.07 1.88
C ALA A 236 6.41 12.61 3.19
N ILE A 237 7.15 12.71 4.32
CA ILE A 237 6.64 12.30 5.63
C ILE A 237 5.61 13.31 6.16
N SER A 238 5.81 14.60 5.91
CA SER A 238 5.00 15.69 6.50
C SER A 238 3.65 15.93 5.84
N ARG A 239 3.25 15.09 4.86
CA ARG A 239 1.99 15.24 4.11
C ARG A 239 0.80 14.54 4.77
N ALA A 240 1.06 13.56 5.63
CA ALA A 240 0.02 12.72 6.25
C ALA A 240 -0.57 13.37 7.50
N ARG A 241 -1.88 13.52 7.58
CA ARG A 241 -2.55 13.97 8.81
C ARG A 241 -2.78 12.83 9.79
N CYS A 242 -3.36 11.73 9.30
CA CYS A 242 -3.83 10.61 10.12
C CYS A 242 -2.93 9.38 10.00
N ALA A 243 -2.51 9.01 8.78
CA ALA A 243 -1.67 7.84 8.57
C ALA A 243 -0.69 7.97 7.41
N LEU A 244 0.52 7.42 7.60
CA LEU A 244 1.57 7.29 6.60
C LEU A 244 2.00 5.83 6.50
N TYR A 245 1.76 5.25 5.32
CA TYR A 245 2.15 3.88 5.00
C TYR A 245 3.24 3.89 3.93
N ILE A 246 4.39 3.28 4.23
CA ILE A 246 5.59 3.32 3.37
C ILE A 246 5.80 1.94 2.76
N PHE A 247 6.08 1.89 1.45
CA PHE A 247 6.33 0.66 0.70
C PHE A 247 7.69 0.75 0.04
N GLY A 248 8.60 -0.17 0.36
CA GLY A 248 9.93 -0.12 -0.24
C GLY A 248 10.86 -1.25 0.12
N ASN A 249 12.02 -1.25 -0.56
CA ASN A 249 13.12 -2.15 -0.24
C ASN A 249 13.93 -1.61 0.94
N GLY A 250 13.62 -2.11 2.13
CA GLY A 250 14.27 -1.69 3.38
C GLY A 250 15.79 -1.89 3.39
N SER A 251 16.33 -2.92 2.73
CA SER A 251 17.79 -3.13 2.70
C SER A 251 18.49 -2.09 1.83
N VAL A 252 17.95 -1.85 0.62
CA VAL A 252 18.48 -0.83 -0.31
C VAL A 252 18.38 0.57 0.30
N TYR A 253 17.27 0.89 0.99
CA TYR A 253 17.11 2.20 1.61
C TYR A 253 17.95 2.40 2.87
N SER A 254 18.31 1.32 3.57
CA SER A 254 19.21 1.40 4.72
C SER A 254 20.65 1.79 4.36
N SER A 255 21.01 1.85 3.07
CA SER A 255 22.30 2.41 2.61
C SER A 255 22.40 3.93 2.85
N SER A 256 21.26 4.63 2.97
CA SER A 256 21.21 6.05 3.29
C SER A 256 21.06 6.29 4.78
N GLN A 257 21.88 7.17 5.35
CA GLN A 257 21.87 7.48 6.78
C GLN A 257 20.50 7.96 7.30
N ASN A 258 19.75 8.73 6.50
CA ASN A 258 18.43 9.21 6.90
C ASN A 258 17.42 8.06 6.93
N TRP A 259 17.34 7.27 5.86
CA TRP A 259 16.41 6.15 5.77
C TRP A 259 16.75 5.03 6.74
N LYS A 260 18.03 4.76 6.99
CA LYS A 260 18.47 3.84 8.04
C LYS A 260 17.93 4.24 9.41
N LYS A 261 17.96 5.53 9.75
CA LYS A 261 17.38 6.05 11.01
C LYS A 261 15.87 5.89 11.04
N ILE A 262 15.16 6.20 9.95
CA ILE A 262 13.70 6.03 9.85
C ILE A 262 13.32 4.56 10.03
N ILE A 263 13.95 3.67 9.26
CA ILE A 263 13.66 2.23 9.30
C ILE A 263 13.94 1.69 10.70
N LYS A 264 15.09 2.04 11.30
CA LYS A 264 15.40 1.64 12.67
C LYS A 264 14.38 2.17 13.68
N PHE A 265 13.98 3.43 13.58
CA PHE A 265 12.94 4.02 14.43
C PHE A 265 11.62 3.25 14.34
N LEU A 266 11.20 2.85 13.13
CA LEU A 266 10.00 2.06 12.92
C LEU A 266 10.16 0.62 13.41
N GLU A 267 11.34 0.01 13.21
CA GLU A 267 11.66 -1.34 13.69
C GLU A 267 11.62 -1.42 15.21
N ASP A 268 12.22 -0.45 15.89
CA ASP A 268 12.25 -0.38 17.36
C ASP A 268 10.82 -0.22 17.94
N LYS A 269 9.85 0.27 17.14
CA LYS A 269 8.41 0.36 17.48
C LYS A 269 7.57 -0.82 16.96
N GLY A 270 8.16 -1.82 16.29
CA GLY A 270 7.42 -2.95 15.70
C GLY A 270 6.52 -2.58 14.52
N LEU A 271 6.82 -1.48 13.82
CA LEU A 271 6.01 -0.92 12.73
C LEU A 271 6.55 -1.29 11.33
N VAL A 272 7.25 -2.42 11.23
CA VAL A 272 7.90 -2.86 10.00
C VAL A 272 7.64 -4.34 9.78
N GLY A 273 7.17 -4.70 8.58
CA GLY A 273 6.87 -6.10 8.26
C GLY A 273 6.85 -6.38 6.76
N TRP A 274 6.76 -7.66 6.41
CA TRP A 274 6.70 -8.11 5.01
C TRP A 274 5.28 -8.08 4.43
N THR A 275 4.27 -8.02 5.31
CA THR A 275 2.86 -7.95 4.98
C THR A 275 2.25 -6.67 5.57
N PHE A 276 1.26 -6.11 4.87
CA PHE A 276 0.51 -4.98 5.38
C PHE A 276 -0.45 -5.43 6.50
N PRO A 277 -0.59 -4.68 7.61
CA PRO A 277 -1.31 -5.12 8.79
C PRO A 277 -2.80 -4.76 8.66
N PHE A 278 -3.48 -5.36 7.69
CA PHE A 278 -4.94 -5.28 7.62
C PHE A 278 -5.52 -5.83 8.93
N LYS A 279 -6.48 -5.12 9.55
CA LYS A 279 -7.27 -5.78 10.60
C LYS A 279 -8.17 -6.79 9.92
N GLU A 280 -8.28 -7.95 10.55
CA GLU A 280 -9.32 -8.89 10.17
C GLU A 280 -10.67 -8.19 10.38
N GLU A 281 -11.56 -8.28 9.38
CA GLU A 281 -12.94 -7.85 9.55
C GLU A 281 -13.48 -8.66 10.72
N SER A 282 -13.75 -8.00 11.84
CA SER A 282 -14.67 -8.56 12.82
C SER A 282 -16.03 -8.55 12.15
N ASP A 283 -16.34 -9.60 11.39
CA ASP A 283 -17.72 -9.95 11.07
C ASP A 283 -18.50 -9.81 12.37
N GLY A 284 -19.52 -8.96 12.36
CA GLY A 284 -20.26 -8.57 13.54
C GLY A 284 -20.55 -9.80 14.40
N ILE A 285 -19.84 -9.88 15.53
CA ILE A 285 -20.11 -10.85 16.58
C ILE A 285 -21.49 -10.47 17.11
N THR A 286 -22.53 -11.07 16.53
CA THR A 286 -23.71 -11.39 17.33
C THR A 286 -23.16 -12.31 18.39
N THR A 287 -23.17 -11.84 19.64
CA THR A 287 -22.69 -12.57 20.81
C THR A 287 -23.23 -14.00 20.79
N VAL A 288 -22.38 -14.95 20.41
CA VAL A 288 -22.56 -16.35 20.77
C VAL A 288 -21.37 -16.71 21.65
N LYS A 289 -21.75 -17.16 22.84
CA LYS A 289 -20.92 -17.59 23.95
C LYS A 289 -19.83 -18.56 23.49
N ASP A 290 -18.71 -18.53 24.20
CA ASP A 290 -17.67 -19.54 24.30
C ASP A 290 -18.04 -20.87 23.61
N GLU A 291 -17.45 -21.17 22.46
CA GLU A 291 -17.64 -22.47 21.79
C GLU A 291 -16.54 -23.47 22.16
N GLU A 292 -17.04 -24.67 22.43
CA GLU A 292 -16.42 -25.93 22.83
C GLU A 292 -15.41 -26.52 21.80
N PRO A 293 -14.68 -27.60 22.16
CA PRO A 293 -13.62 -28.17 21.33
C PRO A 293 -14.11 -28.69 19.97
N PHE A 294 -13.27 -28.50 18.95
CA PHE A 294 -13.44 -28.95 17.57
C PHE A 294 -13.81 -30.44 17.46
N SER A 295 -14.91 -30.76 16.76
CA SER A 295 -15.41 -32.13 16.56
C SER A 295 -14.89 -32.78 15.26
N ASP A 296 -14.37 -34.00 15.37
CA ASP A 296 -13.82 -34.83 14.27
C ASP A 296 -14.81 -35.17 13.14
N THR A 297 -16.12 -34.97 13.36
CA THR A 297 -17.20 -35.26 12.40
C THR A 297 -17.69 -34.03 11.64
N THR A 298 -17.06 -32.86 11.85
CA THR A 298 -17.49 -31.61 11.21
C THR A 298 -17.21 -31.65 9.70
N LYS A 299 -18.26 -31.48 8.88
CA LYS A 299 -18.15 -31.36 7.42
C LYS A 299 -17.14 -30.29 6.99
N LEU A 300 -16.59 -30.43 5.79
CA LEU A 300 -15.71 -29.42 5.21
C LEU A 300 -16.53 -28.22 4.75
N SER A 301 -16.13 -27.02 5.15
CA SER A 301 -16.69 -25.78 4.62
C SER A 301 -16.33 -25.59 3.14
N HIS A 302 -17.10 -24.76 2.43
CA HIS A 302 -16.85 -24.46 1.02
C HIS A 302 -15.42 -23.97 0.76
N ALA A 303 -14.86 -23.15 1.67
CA ALA A 303 -13.48 -22.67 1.58
C ALA A 303 -12.43 -23.78 1.77
N GLU A 304 -12.72 -24.79 2.61
CA GLU A 304 -11.84 -25.95 2.80
C GLU A 304 -11.87 -26.86 1.58
N LEU A 305 -13.05 -27.08 0.99
CA LEU A 305 -13.24 -27.86 -0.23
C LEU A 305 -12.43 -27.29 -1.40
N THR A 306 -12.53 -25.98 -1.65
CA THR A 306 -11.83 -25.30 -2.74
C THR A 306 -10.31 -25.34 -2.58
N ARG A 307 -9.81 -25.22 -1.33
CA ARG A 307 -8.36 -25.19 -1.07
C ARG A 307 -7.72 -26.56 -1.05
N LEU A 308 -8.39 -27.53 -0.43
CA LEU A 308 -7.94 -28.90 -0.46
C LEU A 308 -8.05 -29.45 -1.89
N GLY A 309 -9.11 -29.10 -2.62
CA GLY A 309 -9.30 -29.43 -4.04
C GLY A 309 -8.11 -29.02 -4.91
N GLY A 310 -7.62 -27.78 -4.76
CA GLY A 310 -6.43 -27.30 -5.48
C GLY A 310 -5.13 -28.05 -5.17
N ARG A 311 -5.03 -28.70 -4.00
CA ARG A 311 -3.83 -29.43 -3.56
C ARG A 311 -3.88 -30.92 -3.87
N ILE A 312 -5.06 -31.47 -4.17
CA ILE A 312 -5.24 -32.89 -4.49
C ILE A 312 -5.46 -33.16 -5.99
N VAL A 313 -5.43 -32.14 -6.85
CA VAL A 313 -5.64 -32.25 -8.31
C VAL A 313 -4.90 -33.40 -8.98
N PRO A 314 -3.63 -33.72 -8.67
CA PRO A 314 -2.95 -34.83 -9.33
C PRO A 314 -3.48 -36.21 -8.93
N LYS A 315 -4.25 -36.31 -7.83
CA LYS A 315 -4.60 -37.56 -7.15
C LYS A 315 -6.08 -37.70 -6.77
N TRP A 316 -6.95 -36.79 -7.21
CA TRP A 316 -8.36 -36.79 -6.79
C TRP A 316 -9.10 -38.09 -7.16
N LYS A 317 -8.72 -38.76 -8.26
CA LYS A 317 -9.27 -40.08 -8.64
C LYS A 317 -8.82 -41.21 -7.71
N GLU A 318 -7.57 -41.18 -7.23
CA GLU A 318 -7.06 -42.13 -6.23
C GLU A 318 -7.84 -41.93 -4.91
N ILE A 319 -8.02 -40.67 -4.49
CA ILE A 319 -8.77 -40.31 -3.27
C ILE A 319 -10.25 -40.71 -3.38
N ALA A 320 -10.88 -40.53 -4.55
CA ALA A 320 -12.25 -41.01 -4.79
C ALA A 320 -12.37 -42.53 -4.67
N GLY A 321 -11.34 -43.26 -5.13
CA GLY A 321 -11.24 -44.71 -5.00
C GLY A 321 -11.11 -45.16 -3.55
N TYR A 322 -10.21 -44.54 -2.78
CA TYR A 322 -10.06 -44.83 -1.34
C TYR A 322 -11.33 -44.49 -0.55
N ALA A 323 -12.01 -43.40 -0.92
CA ALA A 323 -13.28 -43.02 -0.34
C ALA A 323 -14.48 -43.85 -0.82
N ASN A 324 -14.30 -44.87 -1.67
CA ASN A 324 -15.34 -45.77 -2.16
C ASN A 324 -16.56 -45.01 -2.75
N LEU A 325 -16.31 -44.06 -3.64
CA LEU A 325 -17.35 -43.38 -4.43
C LEU A 325 -17.78 -44.24 -5.62
N ASP A 326 -19.05 -44.14 -6.03
CA ASP A 326 -19.57 -44.91 -7.17
C ASP A 326 -18.85 -44.52 -8.47
N VAL A 327 -18.49 -45.53 -9.27
CA VAL A 327 -17.73 -45.31 -10.51
C VAL A 327 -18.53 -44.45 -11.50
N GLY A 328 -19.86 -44.58 -11.53
CA GLY A 328 -20.73 -43.75 -12.34
C GLY A 328 -20.78 -42.29 -11.87
N GLU A 329 -20.74 -42.03 -10.56
CA GLU A 329 -20.65 -40.68 -9.99
C GLU A 329 -19.31 -40.01 -10.31
N VAL A 330 -18.21 -40.75 -10.19
CA VAL A 330 -16.86 -40.27 -10.52
C VAL A 330 -16.72 -40.03 -12.03
N GLU A 331 -17.25 -40.93 -12.86
CA GLU A 331 -17.30 -40.74 -14.32
C GLU A 331 -18.22 -39.59 -14.73
N ASN A 332 -19.31 -39.34 -14.00
CA ASN A 332 -20.19 -38.19 -14.23
C ASN A 332 -19.49 -36.86 -13.92
N VAL A 333 -18.70 -36.78 -12.84
CA VAL A 333 -17.84 -35.60 -12.57
C VAL A 333 -16.77 -35.43 -13.66
N ASP A 334 -16.35 -36.53 -14.30
CA ASP A 334 -15.36 -36.47 -15.38
C ASP A 334 -15.97 -36.13 -16.76
N ARG A 335 -17.23 -36.53 -17.03
CA ARG A 335 -17.93 -36.40 -18.32
C ARG A 335 -18.94 -35.24 -18.41
N ASN A 336 -19.64 -34.87 -17.33
CA ASN A 336 -20.71 -33.87 -17.33
C ASN A 336 -20.27 -32.51 -16.76
N ASN A 337 -19.81 -31.61 -17.64
CA ASN A 337 -20.33 -30.25 -17.86
C ASN A 337 -19.28 -29.36 -18.53
N VAL A 338 -19.39 -29.25 -19.87
CA VAL A 338 -18.72 -28.28 -20.75
C VAL A 338 -17.20 -28.42 -20.81
N LYS A 339 -16.65 -28.17 -22.00
CA LYS A 339 -15.27 -28.44 -22.44
C LYS A 339 -14.15 -27.65 -21.68
N TYR A 340 -14.44 -27.00 -20.55
CA TYR A 340 -13.56 -26.04 -19.85
C TYR A 340 -13.83 -25.90 -18.33
N LEU A 341 -13.86 -27.00 -17.56
CA LEU A 341 -13.72 -26.93 -16.09
C LEU A 341 -12.26 -27.16 -15.69
N GLU A 342 -11.72 -26.29 -14.85
CA GLU A 342 -10.34 -26.39 -14.36
C GLU A 342 -10.19 -27.64 -13.47
N PRO A 343 -9.06 -28.39 -13.55
CA PRO A 343 -8.84 -29.60 -12.75
C PRO A 343 -9.05 -29.43 -11.23
N LYS A 344 -8.91 -28.21 -10.72
CA LYS A 344 -9.19 -27.80 -9.33
C LYS A 344 -10.66 -27.95 -8.94
N GLU A 345 -11.59 -27.69 -9.85
CA GLU A 345 -13.04 -27.73 -9.60
C GLU A 345 -13.54 -29.16 -9.52
N LYS A 346 -13.03 -30.05 -10.39
CA LYS A 346 -13.29 -31.50 -10.34
C LYS A 346 -12.87 -32.11 -8.98
N ALA A 347 -11.66 -31.76 -8.54
CA ALA A 347 -11.14 -32.20 -7.24
C ALA A 347 -11.96 -31.68 -6.05
N SER A 348 -12.47 -30.44 -6.14
CA SER A 348 -13.30 -29.84 -5.08
C SER A 348 -14.69 -30.48 -5.00
N GLN A 349 -15.30 -30.84 -6.15
CA GLN A 349 -16.58 -31.56 -6.17
C GLN A 349 -16.48 -32.97 -5.58
N ILE A 350 -15.37 -33.67 -5.84
CA ILE A 350 -15.12 -34.99 -5.26
C ILE A 350 -14.97 -34.91 -3.75
N LEU A 351 -14.25 -33.91 -3.24
CA LEU A 351 -14.19 -33.66 -1.80
C LEU A 351 -15.56 -33.31 -1.20
N ALA A 352 -16.42 -32.61 -1.96
CA ALA A 352 -17.78 -32.29 -1.51
C ALA A 352 -18.64 -33.56 -1.43
N MET A 353 -18.50 -34.48 -2.38
CA MET A 353 -19.16 -35.80 -2.34
C MET A 353 -18.69 -36.60 -1.13
N ILE A 354 -17.38 -36.66 -0.87
CA ILE A 354 -16.80 -37.34 0.30
C ILE A 354 -17.32 -36.70 1.60
N SER A 355 -17.28 -35.37 1.70
CA SER A 355 -17.73 -34.63 2.89
C SER A 355 -19.24 -34.74 3.14
N ASN A 356 -20.03 -35.15 2.16
CA ASN A 356 -21.48 -35.29 2.28
C ASN A 356 -21.94 -36.71 2.59
N LYS A 357 -21.03 -37.69 2.65
CA LYS A 357 -21.36 -39.02 3.13
C LYS A 357 -21.79 -38.98 4.59
N HIS A 358 -22.72 -39.87 4.96
CA HIS A 358 -23.28 -39.94 6.31
C HIS A 358 -22.24 -40.38 7.36
N ASP A 359 -21.24 -41.14 6.94
CA ASP A 359 -20.14 -41.66 7.76
C ASP A 359 -18.89 -40.78 7.75
N PHE A 360 -18.95 -39.59 7.12
CA PHE A 360 -17.79 -38.71 6.99
C PHE A 360 -17.13 -38.37 8.33
N SER A 361 -15.82 -38.61 8.41
CA SER A 361 -14.95 -38.04 9.45
C SER A 361 -13.68 -37.42 8.86
N ARG A 362 -13.19 -36.36 9.49
CA ARG A 362 -11.93 -35.71 9.07
C ARG A 362 -10.72 -36.63 9.22
N LYS A 363 -10.79 -37.59 10.15
CA LYS A 363 -9.76 -38.61 10.39
C LYS A 363 -9.70 -39.66 9.29
N GLU A 364 -10.85 -40.08 8.78
CA GLU A 364 -10.94 -40.97 7.63
C GLU A 364 -10.44 -40.28 6.36
N LEU A 365 -10.85 -39.03 6.11
CA LEU A 365 -10.30 -38.25 5.01
C LEU A 365 -8.77 -38.05 5.13
N GLY A 366 -8.28 -37.82 6.36
CA GLY A 366 -6.84 -37.79 6.64
C GLY A 366 -6.13 -39.09 6.27
N SER A 367 -6.75 -40.23 6.52
CA SER A 367 -6.19 -41.55 6.17
C SER A 367 -6.14 -41.74 4.65
N HIS A 368 -7.18 -41.34 3.91
CA HIS A 368 -7.17 -41.39 2.44
C HIS A 368 -6.10 -40.47 1.83
N LEU A 369 -5.85 -39.29 2.44
CA LEU A 369 -4.78 -38.39 2.01
C LEU A 369 -3.39 -38.99 2.28
N ASP A 370 -3.21 -39.70 3.39
CA ASP A 370 -1.96 -40.38 3.71
C ASP A 370 -1.68 -41.56 2.75
N GLU A 371 -2.70 -42.36 2.43
CA GLU A 371 -2.64 -43.44 1.42
C GLU A 371 -2.29 -42.89 0.02
N ALA A 372 -2.81 -41.70 -0.30
CA ALA A 372 -2.44 -40.96 -1.51
C ALA A 372 -1.05 -40.29 -1.43
N LYS A 373 -0.26 -40.52 -0.37
CA LYS A 373 1.07 -39.91 -0.12
C LYS A 373 1.04 -38.37 -0.04
N LEU A 374 -0.03 -37.80 0.51
CA LEU A 374 -0.23 -36.37 0.75
C LEU A 374 -0.16 -36.04 2.26
N CYS A 375 0.84 -36.58 2.95
CA CYS A 375 1.02 -36.49 4.40
C CYS A 375 0.99 -35.05 4.94
N SER A 376 1.45 -34.06 4.15
CA SER A 376 1.45 -32.63 4.53
C SER A 376 0.04 -32.02 4.64
N LEU A 377 -0.99 -32.69 4.11
CA LEU A 377 -2.38 -32.24 4.15
C LEU A 377 -3.18 -32.88 5.31
N VAL A 378 -2.70 -34.00 5.85
CA VAL A 378 -3.36 -34.77 6.92
C VAL A 378 -3.52 -33.90 8.17
N ASP A 379 -2.43 -33.30 8.63
CA ASP A 379 -2.42 -32.39 9.79
C ASP A 379 -3.33 -31.17 9.59
N LEU A 380 -3.45 -30.66 8.36
CA LEU A 380 -4.26 -29.49 8.06
C LEU A 380 -5.76 -29.79 8.11
N VAL A 381 -6.15 -30.98 7.65
CA VAL A 381 -7.54 -31.45 7.69
C VAL A 381 -7.97 -31.76 9.12
N LEU A 382 -7.10 -32.44 9.89
CA LEU A 382 -7.36 -32.82 11.28
C LEU A 382 -7.44 -31.61 12.22
N LYS A 383 -6.61 -30.58 12.02
CA LYS A 383 -6.57 -29.39 12.89
C LYS A 383 -7.55 -28.29 12.49
N GLY A 384 -8.30 -28.45 11.39
CA GLY A 384 -9.21 -27.40 10.88
C GLY A 384 -8.49 -26.11 10.45
N THR A 385 -7.16 -26.15 10.30
CA THR A 385 -6.30 -25.00 10.01
C THR A 385 -6.26 -24.64 8.52
N LEU A 386 -7.25 -25.10 7.75
CA LEU A 386 -7.44 -24.77 6.34
C LEU A 386 -8.13 -23.38 6.18
N ARG A 387 -7.84 -22.37 7.02
CA ARG A 387 -8.27 -20.95 6.89
C ARG A 387 -7.08 -20.07 6.35
N HIS A 388 -7.38 -19.01 5.57
CA HIS A 388 -6.73 -18.44 4.33
C HIS A 388 -5.27 -17.93 4.39
N PRO A 389 -4.65 -17.37 3.29
CA PRO A 389 -4.91 -17.41 1.82
C PRO A 389 -3.61 -17.55 0.93
N PRO A 390 -3.67 -17.80 -0.42
CA PRO A 390 -3.96 -16.78 -1.46
C PRO A 390 -4.75 -17.29 -2.70
N ASP A 391 -5.55 -16.44 -3.35
CA ASP A 391 -6.05 -16.68 -4.72
C ASP A 391 -5.28 -15.80 -5.73
N ASP A 392 -4.83 -16.46 -6.81
CA ASP A 392 -4.37 -15.90 -8.07
C ASP A 392 -5.57 -15.81 -9.05
N ASP A 393 -5.45 -14.84 -9.94
CA ASP A 393 -6.34 -14.40 -11.02
C ASP A 393 -6.91 -15.47 -11.98
N ALA A 394 -7.87 -14.97 -12.78
CA ALA A 394 -8.41 -15.44 -14.07
C ALA A 394 -9.73 -16.22 -13.94
N GLY A 395 -10.82 -15.86 -14.62
CA GLY A 395 -10.98 -15.02 -15.79
C GLY A 395 -11.91 -15.76 -16.75
N SER A 396 -12.88 -15.03 -17.33
CA SER A 396 -13.77 -15.46 -18.43
C SER A 396 -14.78 -16.56 -18.05
N SER A 397 -16.01 -16.64 -18.54
CA SER A 397 -16.93 -15.84 -19.35
C SER A 397 -18.14 -16.78 -19.56
N ILE A 398 -19.21 -16.32 -20.24
CA ILE A 398 -20.16 -17.14 -21.02
C ILE A 398 -21.48 -17.57 -20.30
N THR A 399 -22.49 -16.74 -20.61
CA THR A 399 -23.84 -17.03 -21.14
C THR A 399 -25.02 -17.40 -20.23
N SER A 400 -26.04 -16.55 -20.38
CA SER A 400 -27.50 -16.77 -20.43
C SER A 400 -27.92 -18.14 -21.02
N PRO A 401 -29.15 -18.64 -20.77
CA PRO A 401 -30.34 -18.07 -21.42
C PRO A 401 -31.69 -18.16 -20.63
N ASN A 402 -32.71 -17.57 -21.27
CA ASN A 402 -34.17 -17.64 -21.08
C ASN A 402 -34.81 -16.47 -20.32
N GLU A 403 -35.41 -15.51 -21.03
CA GLU A 403 -36.70 -15.54 -21.77
C GLU A 403 -37.94 -15.53 -20.85
N SER A 404 -38.56 -14.35 -20.75
CA SER A 404 -40.01 -14.09 -20.79
C SER A 404 -40.17 -12.55 -20.87
N ILE A 405 -40.38 -11.98 -22.06
CA ILE A 405 -41.70 -11.62 -22.63
C ILE A 405 -42.49 -10.68 -21.70
N GLU A 406 -42.48 -9.36 -22.00
CA GLU A 406 -43.69 -8.56 -22.29
C GLU A 406 -43.36 -7.08 -22.58
N SER A 407 -44.09 -6.58 -23.59
CA SER A 407 -44.24 -5.21 -24.15
C SER A 407 -43.05 -4.51 -24.81
#